data_AF-A0A2W0ESB9-F1
#
_entry.id   AF-A0A2W0ESB9-F1
#
_cell.length_a   1.000
_cell.length_b   1.000
_cell.length_c   1.000
_cell.angle_alpha   90.00
_cell.angle_beta   90.00
_cell.angle_gamma   90.00
#
_symmetry.space_group_name_H-M   'P 1'
#
loop_
_entity.id
_entity.type
_entity.pdbx_description
1 polymer ?
#
loop_
_entity_poly.entity_id
_entity_poly.type
_entity_poly.pdbx_seq_one_letter_code
_entity_poly.pdbx_strand_id
1 'polypeptide(L)'
;MTLHRVARVANVPEDRGLEVRVQGSKILLLRAGEQLRAYQAECPHAGAPLADGAVCNGRLTCPWHKAQFRIEDGGLCEPPALDSLKRYPLEVRDGDIWVGDQPLPDAHTPPADDSRTFIIVGAGAAGTAAAAALREKGFGGRLLLIDREAEAGYDRTALSKYVIAGEMPLDEVPPLRDEEFYREQRIERLQGEVAS
;
A
#
# COMPACT_ATOMS: atom_id res chain seq x y z
N MET A 1 19.89 12.31 1.09
CA MET A 1 18.99 12.48 2.24
C MET A 1 19.29 13.78 2.96
N THR A 2 18.47 14.80 2.73
CA THR A 2 18.51 16.11 3.38
C THR A 2 17.26 16.29 4.24
N LEU A 3 17.40 16.84 5.44
CA LEU A 3 16.26 17.13 6.31
C LEU A 3 15.74 18.55 6.09
N HIS A 4 14.43 18.68 5.97
CA HIS A 4 13.73 19.94 5.75
C HIS A 4 12.77 20.22 6.90
N ARG A 5 12.80 21.44 7.44
CA ARG A 5 11.82 21.90 8.44
C ARG A 5 10.46 22.05 7.78
N VAL A 6 9.45 21.33 8.26
CA VAL A 6 8.13 21.25 7.61
C VAL A 6 6.97 21.76 8.46
N ALA A 7 7.04 21.60 9.78
CA ALA A 7 5.95 21.96 10.67
C ALA A 7 6.44 22.08 12.12
N ARG A 8 5.54 22.48 13.02
CA ARG A 8 5.72 22.32 14.47
C ARG A 8 4.94 21.13 14.96
N VAL A 9 5.44 20.48 16.02
CA VAL A 9 4.75 19.36 16.68
C VAL A 9 3.32 19.75 17.06
N ALA A 10 3.11 20.93 17.61
CA ALA A 10 1.79 21.41 18.04
C ALA A 10 0.73 21.48 16.92
N ASN A 11 1.14 21.50 15.65
CA ASN A 11 0.22 21.60 14.52
C ASN A 11 -0.28 20.24 14.02
N VAL A 12 0.35 19.13 14.45
CA VAL A 12 -0.08 17.79 14.03
C VAL A 12 -1.29 17.39 14.88
N PRO A 13 -2.45 17.10 14.26
CA PRO A 13 -3.64 16.66 15.00
C PRO A 13 -3.50 15.22 15.50
N GLU A 14 -4.36 14.81 16.42
CA GLU A 14 -4.39 13.45 16.97
C GLU A 14 -5.29 12.50 16.16
N ASP A 15 -6.34 13.02 15.53
CA ASP A 15 -7.43 12.26 14.91
C ASP A 15 -7.31 12.12 13.38
N ARG A 16 -6.30 12.74 12.78
CA ARG A 16 -6.01 12.71 11.34
C ARG A 16 -4.54 13.04 11.08
N GLY A 17 -4.14 13.05 9.82
CA GLY A 17 -2.80 13.50 9.44
C GLY A 17 -2.70 14.97 9.06
N LEU A 18 -1.48 15.50 9.10
CA LEU A 18 -1.14 16.82 8.56
C LEU A 18 -0.31 16.63 7.29
N GLU A 19 -0.80 17.10 6.14
CA GLU A 19 0.00 17.15 4.92
C GLU A 19 1.01 18.30 4.98
N VAL A 20 2.25 18.01 4.60
CA VAL A 20 3.34 18.97 4.40
C VAL A 20 4.04 18.68 3.07
N ARG A 21 4.91 19.60 2.62
CA ARG A 21 5.68 19.43 1.37
C ARG A 21 7.17 19.43 1.63
N VAL A 22 7.87 18.49 0.99
CA VAL A 22 9.34 18.40 0.96
C VAL A 22 9.77 18.25 -0.49
N GLN A 23 10.49 19.25 -1.05
CA GLN A 23 10.98 19.22 -2.44
C GLN A 23 9.89 18.82 -3.47
N GLY A 24 8.66 19.31 -3.29
CA GLY A 24 7.52 18.99 -4.16
C GLY A 24 6.78 17.69 -3.82
N SER A 25 7.35 16.79 -3.02
CA SER A 25 6.66 15.60 -2.52
C SER A 25 5.70 15.94 -1.38
N LYS A 26 4.49 15.38 -1.41
CA LYS A 26 3.52 15.49 -0.32
C LYS A 26 3.77 14.42 0.74
N ILE A 27 3.93 14.84 1.99
CA ILE A 27 4.21 13.97 3.13
C ILE A 27 3.11 14.12 4.16
N LEU A 28 2.64 13.00 4.70
CA LEU A 28 1.71 12.95 5.82
C LEU A 28 2.46 12.82 7.14
N LEU A 29 2.21 13.74 8.06
CA LEU A 29 2.63 13.64 9.45
C LEU A 29 1.50 13.04 10.29
N LEU A 30 1.82 12.01 11.07
CA LEU A 30 0.90 11.34 11.98
C LEU A 30 1.46 11.28 13.39
N ARG A 31 0.59 11.42 14.39
CA ARG A 31 0.89 11.03 15.77
C ARG A 31 0.63 9.55 15.96
N ALA A 32 1.60 8.84 16.52
CA ALA A 32 1.52 7.43 16.90
C ALA A 32 1.89 7.34 18.40
N GLY A 33 0.88 7.50 19.27
CA GLY A 33 1.11 7.72 20.69
C GLY A 33 1.92 9.00 20.93
N GLU A 34 3.01 8.89 21.68
CA GLU A 34 3.92 10.02 21.95
C GLU A 34 4.88 10.33 20.80
N GLN A 35 4.93 9.49 19.77
CA GLN A 35 5.85 9.63 18.65
C GLN A 35 5.18 10.28 17.45
N LEU A 36 6.01 10.88 16.58
CA LEU A 36 5.60 11.31 15.25
C LEU A 36 6.14 10.37 14.18
N ARG A 37 5.38 10.23 13.11
CA ARG A 37 5.73 9.45 11.92
C ARG A 37 5.45 10.26 10.66
N ALA A 38 6.27 10.01 9.63
CA ALA A 38 6.14 10.64 8.33
C ALA A 38 5.97 9.58 7.24
N TYR A 39 4.95 9.74 6.41
CA TYR A 39 4.60 8.81 5.33
C TYR A 39 4.34 9.56 4.02
N GLN A 40 4.25 8.84 2.89
CA GLN A 40 3.64 9.41 1.69
C GLN A 40 2.22 9.92 1.99
N ALA A 41 1.82 11.06 1.43
CA ALA A 41 0.49 11.63 1.69
C ALA A 41 -0.63 11.08 0.82
N GLU A 42 -0.30 10.35 -0.24
CA GLU A 42 -1.27 9.80 -1.17
C GLU A 42 -1.40 8.30 -0.95
N CYS A 43 -2.63 7.80 -0.88
CA CYS A 43 -2.92 6.38 -0.69
C CYS A 43 -2.37 5.58 -1.88
N PRO A 44 -1.58 4.50 -1.65
CA PRO A 44 -1.00 3.72 -2.74
C PRO A 44 -2.03 2.98 -3.60
N HIS A 45 -3.29 2.90 -3.16
CA HIS A 45 -4.36 2.28 -3.94
C HIS A 45 -4.81 3.12 -5.15
N ALA A 46 -5.14 4.39 -4.93
CA ALA A 46 -5.75 5.24 -5.96
C ALA A 46 -5.38 6.72 -5.83
N GLY A 47 -4.40 7.07 -4.99
CA GLY A 47 -3.94 8.46 -4.84
C GLY A 47 -4.76 9.34 -3.90
N ALA A 48 -5.67 8.76 -3.09
CA ALA A 48 -6.49 9.52 -2.15
C ALA A 48 -5.62 10.36 -1.19
N PRO A 49 -5.96 11.63 -0.91
CA PRO A 49 -5.24 12.45 0.05
C PRO A 49 -5.47 11.92 1.48
N LEU A 50 -4.44 11.31 2.07
CA LEU A 50 -4.55 10.65 3.36
C LEU A 50 -4.75 11.62 4.53
N ALA A 51 -4.44 12.91 4.35
CA ALA A 51 -4.72 13.95 5.34
C ALA A 51 -6.24 14.15 5.56
N ASP A 52 -7.07 13.81 4.58
CA ASP A 52 -8.53 13.81 4.69
C ASP A 52 -9.08 12.50 5.29
N GLY A 53 -8.19 11.55 5.61
CA GLY A 53 -8.52 10.31 6.30
C GLY A 53 -8.75 10.52 7.80
N ALA A 54 -9.09 9.42 8.49
CA ALA A 54 -9.31 9.42 9.93
C ALA A 54 -8.36 8.44 10.62
N VAL A 55 -7.85 8.82 11.79
CA VAL A 55 -7.06 7.95 12.67
C VAL A 55 -7.94 7.45 13.80
N CYS A 56 -8.02 6.13 13.97
CA CYS A 56 -8.76 5.50 15.04
C CYS A 56 -8.10 4.17 15.40
N ASN A 57 -7.95 3.88 16.71
CA ASN A 57 -7.41 2.62 17.22
C ASN A 57 -6.05 2.21 16.59
N GLY A 58 -5.11 3.14 16.47
CA GLY A 58 -3.78 2.87 15.88
C GLY A 58 -3.80 2.71 14.35
N ARG A 59 -4.91 3.02 13.68
CA ARG A 59 -5.06 2.85 12.23
C ARG A 59 -5.48 4.15 11.54
N LEU A 60 -4.76 4.50 10.47
CA LEU A 60 -5.17 5.51 9.51
C LEU A 60 -6.10 4.86 8.48
N THR A 61 -7.31 5.38 8.34
CA THR A 61 -8.30 4.95 7.35
C THR A 61 -8.36 5.92 6.19
N CYS A 62 -8.09 5.43 4.98
CA CYS A 62 -8.17 6.19 3.73
C CYS A 62 -9.59 6.76 3.50
N PRO A 63 -9.74 8.01 3.05
CA PRO A 63 -11.06 8.64 2.90
C PRO A 63 -11.89 8.05 1.76
N TRP A 64 -11.28 7.48 0.72
CA TRP A 64 -12.02 6.98 -0.45
C TRP A 64 -12.56 5.56 -0.23
N HIS A 65 -11.70 4.55 -0.22
CA HIS A 65 -12.11 3.13 -0.21
C HIS A 65 -11.78 2.40 1.10
N LYS A 66 -11.42 3.15 2.15
CA LYS A 66 -11.23 2.65 3.52
C LYS A 66 -10.10 1.63 3.71
N ALA A 67 -9.14 1.56 2.78
CA ALA A 67 -7.85 0.93 3.05
C ALA A 67 -7.27 1.45 4.37
N GLN A 68 -6.74 0.56 5.20
CA GLN A 68 -6.23 0.93 6.53
C GLN A 68 -4.75 0.66 6.64
N PHE A 69 -4.04 1.59 7.28
CA PHE A 69 -2.61 1.51 7.54
C PHE A 69 -2.34 1.69 9.03
N ARG A 70 -1.42 0.91 9.57
CA ARG A 70 -0.97 1.02 10.96
C ARG A 70 -0.15 2.30 11.13
N ILE A 71 -0.48 3.13 12.11
CA ILE A 71 0.16 4.44 12.26
C ILE A 71 1.59 4.36 12.79
N GLU A 72 1.94 3.26 13.48
CA GLU A 72 3.24 3.06 14.09
C GLU A 72 4.36 2.81 13.07
N ASP A 73 4.05 2.13 11.96
CA ASP A 73 5.04 1.73 10.95
C ASP A 73 4.56 1.83 9.49
N GLY A 74 3.33 2.25 9.24
CA GLY A 74 2.77 2.38 7.88
C GLY A 74 2.29 1.06 7.28
N GLY A 75 2.33 -0.03 8.04
CA GLY A 75 1.97 -1.36 7.59
C GLY A 75 0.52 -1.44 7.11
N LEU A 76 0.29 -2.02 5.92
CA LEU A 76 -1.05 -2.31 5.43
C LEU A 76 -1.77 -3.25 6.40
N CYS A 77 -2.95 -2.81 6.85
CA CYS A 77 -3.83 -3.56 7.75
C CYS A 77 -5.01 -4.17 7.00
N GLU A 78 -5.67 -3.36 6.16
CA GLU A 78 -6.87 -3.76 5.45
C GLU A 78 -6.80 -3.31 3.98
N PRO A 79 -7.25 -4.17 3.03
CA PRO A 79 -7.39 -3.83 1.61
C PRO A 79 -8.41 -2.69 1.40
N PRO A 80 -8.50 -2.05 0.22
CA PRO A 80 -8.02 -2.52 -1.10
C PRO A 80 -6.62 -2.08 -1.50
N ALA A 81 -5.92 -1.26 -0.72
CA ALA A 81 -4.50 -1.05 -0.98
C ALA A 81 -3.75 -2.38 -0.95
N LEU A 82 -2.73 -2.51 -1.78
CA LEU A 82 -1.89 -3.71 -1.84
C LEU A 82 -0.49 -3.48 -1.26
N ASP A 83 -0.12 -2.22 -1.02
CA ASP A 83 1.18 -1.82 -0.48
C ASP A 83 1.04 -1.08 0.85
N SER A 84 2.04 -1.26 1.70
CA SER A 84 2.27 -0.43 2.88
C SER A 84 2.66 1.01 2.50
N LEU A 85 2.57 1.94 3.44
CA LEU A 85 2.96 3.33 3.20
C LEU A 85 4.49 3.47 3.16
N LYS A 86 5.03 4.17 2.16
CA LYS A 86 6.43 4.63 2.19
C LYS A 86 6.65 5.51 3.41
N ARG A 87 7.73 5.23 4.13
CA ARG A 87 8.15 5.96 5.33
C ARG A 87 9.21 6.99 4.98
N TYR A 88 9.23 8.10 5.71
CA TYR A 88 10.25 9.12 5.58
C TYR A 88 11.00 9.30 6.90
N PRO A 89 12.32 9.60 6.87
CA PRO A 89 13.05 9.99 8.06
C PRO A 89 12.40 11.21 8.70
N LEU A 90 12.25 11.20 10.02
CA LEU A 90 11.68 12.32 10.79
C LEU A 90 12.52 12.56 12.04
N GLU A 91 12.80 13.83 12.31
CA GLU A 91 13.41 14.30 13.55
C GLU A 91 12.61 15.44 14.15
N VAL A 92 12.60 15.52 15.48
CA VAL A 92 12.04 16.67 16.21
C VAL A 92 13.19 17.41 16.88
N ARG A 93 13.29 18.72 16.63
CA ARG A 93 14.33 19.60 17.20
C ARG A 93 13.62 20.83 17.76
N ASP A 94 13.68 21.02 19.07
CA ASP A 94 13.06 22.17 19.76
C ASP A 94 11.57 22.41 19.38
N GLY A 95 10.82 21.31 19.18
CA GLY A 95 9.41 21.34 18.78
C GLY A 95 9.14 21.58 17.29
N ASP A 96 10.17 21.75 16.46
CA ASP A 96 10.07 21.74 15.00
C ASP A 96 10.27 20.32 14.44
N ILE A 97 9.48 19.98 13.43
CA ILE A 97 9.54 18.70 12.72
C ILE A 97 10.40 18.87 11.46
N TRP A 98 11.36 17.98 11.30
CA TRP A 98 12.26 17.90 10.15
C TRP A 98 12.07 16.56 9.45
N VAL A 99 11.87 16.57 8.13
CA VAL A 99 11.61 15.36 7.33
C VAL A 99 12.61 15.22 6.20
N GLY A 100 13.03 13.98 5.93
CA GLY A 100 13.92 13.64 4.82
C GLY A 100 13.27 13.80 3.45
N ASP A 101 14.06 14.21 2.46
CA ASP A 101 13.66 14.33 1.05
C ASP A 101 13.55 12.99 0.30
N GLN A 102 13.99 11.89 0.90
CA GLN A 102 13.96 10.55 0.33
C GLN A 102 13.25 9.57 1.27
N PRO A 103 12.45 8.63 0.74
CA PRO A 103 11.84 7.61 1.57
C PRO A 103 12.92 6.69 2.15
N LEU A 104 12.65 6.16 3.34
CA LEU A 104 13.40 5.05 3.87
C LEU A 104 13.20 3.83 2.97
N PRO A 105 14.17 2.90 2.92
CA PRO A 105 13.97 1.60 2.28
C PRO A 105 12.69 0.94 2.79
N ASP A 106 12.03 0.21 1.90
CA ASP A 106 10.85 -0.55 2.26
C ASP A 106 11.18 -1.46 3.45
N ALA A 107 10.27 -1.49 4.43
CA ALA A 107 10.38 -2.37 5.59
C ALA A 107 10.18 -3.84 5.21
N HIS A 108 9.79 -4.12 3.95
CA HIS A 108 9.53 -5.46 3.46
C HIS A 108 10.66 -6.41 3.87
N THR A 109 10.31 -7.33 4.77
CA THR A 109 11.22 -8.39 5.18
C THR A 109 11.32 -9.37 4.03
N PRO A 110 12.51 -9.62 3.45
CA PRO A 110 12.65 -10.61 2.41
C PRO A 110 12.02 -11.92 2.86
N PRO A 111 11.23 -12.59 2.02
CA PRO A 111 10.55 -13.80 2.44
C PRO A 111 11.55 -14.84 2.94
N ALA A 112 11.35 -15.34 4.17
CA ALA A 112 12.22 -16.34 4.76
C ALA A 112 11.95 -17.71 4.12
N ASP A 113 13.00 -18.48 3.89
CA ASP A 113 12.86 -19.82 3.30
C ASP A 113 11.88 -20.66 4.11
N ASP A 114 10.91 -21.23 3.41
CA ASP A 114 9.83 -22.02 3.99
C ASP A 114 9.53 -23.20 3.06
N SER A 115 9.41 -24.41 3.61
CA SER A 115 9.19 -25.62 2.81
C SER A 115 7.73 -25.82 2.39
N ARG A 116 6.80 -25.04 2.95
CA ARG A 116 5.37 -25.16 2.63
C ARG A 116 5.08 -24.60 1.24
N THR A 117 3.99 -25.09 0.66
CA THR A 117 3.40 -24.55 -0.57
C THR A 117 2.02 -24.04 -0.26
N PHE A 118 1.72 -22.80 -0.67
CA PHE A 118 0.35 -22.29 -0.71
C PHE A 118 -0.14 -22.21 -2.14
N ILE A 119 -1.39 -22.61 -2.34
CA ILE A 119 -2.10 -22.50 -3.59
C ILE A 119 -3.30 -21.58 -3.35
N ILE A 120 -3.42 -20.56 -4.17
CA ILE A 120 -4.54 -19.62 -4.19
C ILE A 120 -5.31 -19.88 -5.49
N VAL A 121 -6.60 -20.12 -5.38
CA VAL A 121 -7.50 -20.32 -6.54
C VAL A 121 -8.31 -19.04 -6.73
N GLY A 122 -8.15 -18.43 -7.91
CA GLY A 122 -8.67 -17.11 -8.29
C GLY A 122 -7.62 -16.00 -8.12
N ALA A 123 -7.35 -15.25 -9.20
CA ALA A 123 -6.44 -14.10 -9.26
C ALA A 123 -7.18 -12.76 -9.31
N GLY A 124 -8.45 -12.72 -8.87
CA GLY A 124 -9.13 -11.46 -8.59
C GLY A 124 -8.59 -10.73 -7.36
N ALA A 125 -9.20 -9.59 -7.00
CA ALA A 125 -8.74 -8.71 -5.91
C ALA A 125 -8.36 -9.44 -4.62
N ALA A 126 -9.20 -10.38 -4.16
CA ALA A 126 -8.92 -11.14 -2.93
C ALA A 126 -7.71 -12.08 -3.07
N GLY A 127 -7.57 -12.77 -4.20
CA GLY A 127 -6.45 -13.68 -4.44
C GLY A 127 -5.12 -12.94 -4.58
N THR A 128 -5.11 -11.83 -5.32
CA THR A 128 -3.94 -10.96 -5.43
C THR A 128 -3.55 -10.36 -4.08
N ALA A 129 -4.53 -9.88 -3.29
CA ALA A 129 -4.26 -9.36 -1.95
C ALA A 129 -3.72 -10.44 -1.00
N ALA A 130 -4.27 -11.67 -1.04
CA ALA A 130 -3.77 -12.79 -0.25
C ALA A 130 -2.34 -13.16 -0.63
N ALA A 131 -2.03 -13.20 -1.94
CA ALA A 131 -0.70 -13.51 -2.43
C ALA A 131 0.32 -12.43 -2.00
N ALA A 132 -0.04 -11.15 -2.13
CA ALA A 132 0.77 -10.03 -1.68
C ALA A 132 0.99 -10.06 -0.16
N ALA A 133 -0.07 -10.30 0.62
CA ALA A 133 0.01 -10.36 2.08
C ALA A 133 0.91 -11.51 2.55
N LEU A 134 0.85 -12.70 1.92
CA LEU A 134 1.75 -13.80 2.27
C LEU A 134 3.22 -13.38 2.17
N ARG A 135 3.58 -12.70 1.08
CA ARG A 135 4.93 -12.20 0.86
C ARG A 135 5.31 -11.08 1.81
N GLU A 136 4.42 -10.10 1.99
CA GLU A 136 4.61 -9.01 2.95
C GLU A 136 4.80 -9.49 4.39
N LYS A 137 4.11 -10.57 4.79
CA LYS A 137 4.27 -11.19 6.11
C LYS A 137 5.45 -12.18 6.19
N GLY A 138 6.29 -12.24 5.16
CA GLY A 138 7.56 -12.95 5.17
C GLY A 138 7.51 -14.43 4.78
N PHE A 139 6.39 -14.95 4.26
CA PHE A 139 6.34 -16.32 3.76
C PHE A 139 7.18 -16.44 2.48
N GLY A 140 8.30 -17.17 2.52
CA GLY A 140 9.20 -17.35 1.35
C GLY A 140 9.16 -18.72 0.70
N GLY A 141 8.18 -19.55 1.05
CA GLY A 141 7.93 -20.82 0.39
C GLY A 141 7.25 -20.66 -0.97
N ARG A 142 6.93 -21.79 -1.59
CA ARG A 142 6.30 -21.81 -2.91
C ARG A 142 4.89 -21.24 -2.85
N LEU A 143 4.56 -20.34 -3.77
CA LEU A 143 3.23 -19.73 -3.85
C LEU A 143 2.74 -19.82 -5.30
N LEU A 144 1.62 -20.51 -5.48
CA LEU A 144 0.97 -20.70 -6.76
C LEU A 144 -0.39 -20.00 -6.77
N LEU A 145 -0.60 -19.13 -7.74
CA LEU A 145 -1.86 -18.43 -8.00
C LEU A 145 -2.47 -19.02 -9.28
N ILE A 146 -3.61 -19.69 -9.14
CA ILE A 146 -4.29 -20.37 -10.25
C ILE A 146 -5.51 -19.54 -10.64
N ASP A 147 -5.66 -19.19 -11.91
CA ASP A 147 -6.90 -18.59 -12.44
C ASP A 147 -7.19 -19.07 -13.86
N ARG A 148 -8.42 -18.82 -14.33
CA ARG A 148 -8.82 -19.15 -15.69
C ARG A 148 -8.22 -18.18 -16.72
N GLU A 149 -8.04 -16.92 -16.35
CA GLU A 149 -7.42 -15.90 -17.18
C GLU A 149 -5.89 -16.09 -17.26
N ALA A 150 -5.31 -15.85 -18.44
CA ALA A 150 -3.87 -16.00 -18.66
C ALA A 150 -3.04 -14.81 -18.13
N GLU A 151 -3.62 -13.61 -18.17
CA GLU A 151 -2.99 -12.36 -17.76
C GLU A 151 -3.17 -12.11 -16.25
N ALA A 152 -2.45 -11.11 -15.72
CA ALA A 152 -2.65 -10.68 -14.34
C ALA A 152 -4.10 -10.26 -14.09
N GLY A 153 -4.58 -10.50 -12.86
CA GLY A 153 -5.87 -9.99 -12.43
C GLY A 153 -5.94 -8.47 -12.58
N TYR A 154 -7.09 -7.96 -12.97
CA TYR A 154 -7.33 -6.55 -13.25
C TYR A 154 -8.43 -5.96 -12.37
N ASP A 155 -8.50 -4.63 -12.30
CA ASP A 155 -9.54 -3.96 -11.51
C ASP A 155 -10.91 -4.08 -12.18
N ARG A 156 -11.67 -5.09 -11.76
CA ARG A 156 -13.07 -5.30 -12.18
C ARG A 156 -13.97 -4.13 -11.82
N THR A 157 -13.62 -3.33 -10.81
CA THR A 157 -14.35 -2.12 -10.47
C THR A 157 -14.21 -1.09 -11.59
N ALA A 158 -12.99 -0.93 -12.14
CA ALA A 158 -12.74 -0.03 -13.25
C ALA A 158 -13.52 -0.43 -14.50
N LEU A 159 -13.64 -1.74 -14.79
CA LEU A 159 -14.54 -2.22 -15.85
C LEU A 159 -15.97 -1.72 -15.67
N SER A 160 -16.55 -1.95 -14.49
CA SER A 160 -17.96 -1.65 -14.25
C SER A 160 -18.27 -0.15 -14.13
N LYS A 161 -17.30 0.64 -13.65
CA LYS A 161 -17.50 2.07 -13.38
C LYS A 161 -17.11 2.96 -14.55
N TYR A 162 -15.97 2.69 -15.20
CA TYR A 162 -15.40 3.60 -16.18
C TYR A 162 -15.53 3.07 -17.61
N VAL A 163 -15.28 1.77 -17.82
CA VAL A 163 -15.38 1.19 -19.17
C VAL A 163 -16.82 1.16 -19.66
N ILE A 164 -17.75 0.65 -18.84
CA ILE A 164 -19.18 0.65 -19.20
C ILE A 164 -19.73 2.07 -19.37
N ALA A 165 -19.20 3.05 -18.63
CA ALA A 165 -19.57 4.45 -18.77
C ALA A 165 -18.96 5.14 -20.01
N GLY A 166 -18.04 4.50 -20.72
CA GLY A 166 -17.32 5.07 -21.87
C GLY A 166 -16.24 6.09 -21.49
N GLU A 167 -15.83 6.11 -20.22
CA GLU A 167 -14.83 7.04 -19.66
C GLU A 167 -13.40 6.46 -19.70
N MET A 168 -13.27 5.16 -19.98
CA MET A 168 -12.01 4.43 -20.01
C MET A 168 -12.04 3.37 -21.12
N PRO A 169 -11.03 3.31 -22.01
CA PRO A 169 -10.83 2.19 -22.93
C PRO A 169 -10.55 0.87 -22.19
N LEU A 170 -10.92 -0.26 -22.80
CA LEU A 170 -10.74 -1.59 -22.18
C LEU A 170 -9.26 -1.94 -21.92
N ASP A 171 -8.37 -1.50 -22.79
CA ASP A 171 -6.92 -1.71 -22.72
C ASP A 171 -6.21 -0.78 -21.72
N GLU A 172 -6.92 0.22 -21.18
CA GLU A 172 -6.42 1.08 -20.10
C GLU A 172 -6.84 0.60 -18.70
N VAL A 173 -7.56 -0.52 -18.61
CA VAL A 173 -7.98 -1.08 -17.33
C VAL A 173 -6.73 -1.57 -16.59
N PRO A 174 -6.42 -1.01 -15.41
CA PRO A 174 -5.18 -1.33 -14.74
C PRO A 174 -5.20 -2.77 -14.21
N PRO A 175 -4.06 -3.49 -14.30
CA PRO A 175 -3.90 -4.71 -13.54
C PRO A 175 -3.90 -4.37 -12.04
N LEU A 176 -4.31 -5.31 -11.19
CA LEU A 176 -4.21 -5.18 -9.74
C LEU A 176 -2.74 -5.11 -9.29
N ARG A 177 -1.88 -5.86 -9.98
CA ARG A 177 -0.41 -5.87 -9.84
C ARG A 177 0.20 -6.09 -11.22
N ASP A 178 1.32 -5.44 -11.49
CA ASP A 178 2.08 -5.67 -12.72
C ASP A 178 2.80 -7.04 -12.71
N GLU A 179 3.31 -7.44 -13.88
CA GLU A 179 4.04 -8.70 -14.04
C GLU A 179 5.38 -8.73 -13.29
N GLU A 180 5.96 -7.54 -13.04
CA GLU A 180 7.21 -7.41 -12.31
C GLU A 180 7.03 -7.81 -10.84
N PHE A 181 5.93 -7.39 -10.21
CA PHE A 181 5.57 -7.77 -8.86
C PHE A 181 5.54 -9.30 -8.69
N TYR A 182 4.84 -10.04 -9.57
CA TYR A 182 4.75 -11.50 -9.44
C TYR A 182 6.12 -12.16 -9.58
N ARG A 183 6.96 -11.66 -10.49
CA ARG A 183 8.33 -12.15 -10.71
C ARG A 183 9.22 -11.91 -9.50
N GLU A 184 9.30 -10.67 -9.02
CA GLU A 184 10.14 -10.28 -7.87
C GLU A 184 9.70 -10.99 -6.59
N GLN A 185 8.40 -11.14 -6.41
CA GLN A 185 7.81 -11.80 -5.25
C GLN A 185 7.77 -13.33 -5.40
N ARG A 186 8.33 -13.92 -6.46
CA ARG A 186 8.34 -15.38 -6.68
C ARG A 186 6.95 -16.01 -6.57
N ILE A 187 5.95 -15.40 -7.19
CA ILE A 187 4.57 -15.88 -7.22
C ILE A 187 4.36 -16.55 -8.59
N GLU A 188 4.19 -17.86 -8.59
CA GLU A 188 3.90 -18.60 -9.81
C GLU A 188 2.44 -18.36 -10.20
N ARG A 189 2.19 -17.99 -11.46
CA ARG A 189 0.83 -17.92 -12.01
C ARG A 189 0.61 -19.11 -12.92
N LEU A 190 -0.50 -19.82 -12.74
CA LEU A 190 -0.89 -20.96 -13.56
C LEU A 190 -2.29 -20.76 -14.09
N GLN A 191 -2.44 -20.86 -15.41
CA GLN A 191 -3.75 -20.89 -16.02
C GLN A 191 -4.39 -22.27 -15.82
N GLY A 192 -5.58 -22.32 -15.26
CA GLY A 192 -6.28 -23.57 -15.03
C GLY A 192 -7.78 -23.39 -14.84
N GLU A 193 -8.54 -24.40 -15.24
CA GLU A 193 -9.97 -24.50 -15.01
C GLU A 193 -10.32 -25.89 -14.48
N VAL A 194 -11.43 -25.99 -13.75
CA VAL A 194 -11.92 -27.29 -13.26
C VAL A 194 -12.50 -28.06 -14.44
N ALA A 195 -11.87 -29.17 -14.81
CA ALA A 195 -12.43 -30.12 -15.76
C ALA A 195 -13.33 -31.11 -15.01
N SER A 196 -14.53 -31.33 -15.54
CA SER A 196 -15.50 -32.34 -15.07
C SER A 196 -15.28 -33.69 -15.74
#